data_AF-A0A7Z9W0U0-F1
#
_entry.id   AF-A0A7Z9W0U0-F1
#
_cell.length_a   1.000
_cell.length_b   1.000
_cell.length_c   1.000
_cell.angle_alpha   90.00
_cell.angle_beta   90.00
_cell.angle_gamma   90.00
#
_symmetry.space_group_name_H-M   'P 1'
#
loop_
_entity.id
_entity.type
_entity.pdbx_description
1 polymer ?
#
loop_
_entity_poly.entity_id
_entity_poly.type
_entity_poly.pdbx_seq_one_letter_code
_entity_poly.pdbx_strand_id
1 'polypeptide(L)'
;MRDIVAVVLAITLVFFALRLATSLTRDRRQRRRKRISIEATGQSILAEIPSETGITYFSEDATAFYFGQQPIHKTSITAARVLINGTPIAASMRHGTRDAETVPQEVVENHLEGFARDRWDVAIDTTDTTLLIPCGAIRERISQELARSIFTAVKTVIETTTSA
;
A
#
# COMPACT_ATOMS: atom_id res chain seq x y z
N MET A 1 -45.05 9.84 -29.52
CA MET A 1 -44.45 8.78 -28.66
C MET A 1 -42.93 8.84 -28.62
N ARG A 2 -42.22 8.94 -29.76
CA ARG A 2 -40.74 9.02 -29.80
C ARG A 2 -40.15 10.16 -28.96
N ASP A 3 -40.74 11.34 -29.00
CA ASP A 3 -40.22 12.51 -28.27
C ASP A 3 -40.39 12.37 -26.76
N ILE A 4 -41.47 11.74 -26.30
CA ILE A 4 -41.70 11.43 -24.88
C ILE A 4 -40.67 10.41 -24.40
N VAL A 5 -40.40 9.37 -25.21
CA VAL A 5 -39.37 8.37 -24.92
C VAL A 5 -37.99 9.03 -24.85
N ALA A 6 -37.68 9.95 -25.76
CA ALA A 6 -36.41 10.68 -25.76
C ALA A 6 -36.24 11.55 -24.50
N VAL A 7 -37.30 12.25 -24.08
CA VAL A 7 -37.29 13.07 -22.85
C VAL A 7 -37.10 12.20 -21.60
N VAL A 8 -37.82 11.09 -21.49
CA VAL A 8 -37.67 10.16 -20.36
C VAL A 8 -36.25 9.58 -20.32
N LEU A 9 -35.70 9.20 -21.48
CA LEU A 9 -34.36 8.64 -21.57
C LEU A 9 -33.29 9.68 -21.20
N ALA A 10 -33.44 10.92 -21.65
CA ALA A 10 -32.57 12.03 -21.24
C ALA A 10 -32.60 12.27 -19.72
N ILE A 11 -33.79 12.26 -19.10
CA ILE A 11 -33.93 12.41 -17.64
C ILE A 11 -33.23 11.27 -16.90
N THR A 12 -33.38 10.02 -17.36
CA THR A 12 -32.70 8.87 -16.72
C THR A 12 -31.18 8.96 -16.81
N LEU A 13 -30.64 9.38 -17.96
CA LEU A 13 -29.20 9.56 -18.14
C LEU A 13 -28.66 10.69 -17.24
N VAL A 14 -29.36 11.82 -17.15
CA VAL A 14 -28.98 12.94 -16.27
C VAL A 14 -29.00 12.49 -14.81
N PHE A 15 -30.02 11.73 -14.39
CA PHE A 15 -30.10 11.21 -13.02
C PHE A 15 -28.96 10.23 -12.71
N PHE A 16 -28.63 9.35 -13.64
CA PHE A 16 -27.53 8.39 -13.49
C PHE A 16 -26.17 9.11 -13.41
N ALA A 17 -25.95 10.12 -14.26
CA ALA A 17 -24.74 10.95 -14.22
C ALA A 17 -24.61 11.70 -12.88
N LEU A 18 -25.72 12.24 -12.34
CA LEU A 18 -25.73 12.88 -11.03
C LEU A 18 -25.37 11.90 -9.90
N ARG A 19 -25.88 10.67 -9.95
CA ARG A 19 -25.54 9.61 -8.97
C ARG A 19 -24.06 9.24 -9.04
N LEU A 20 -23.49 9.16 -10.23
CA LEU A 20 -22.07 8.89 -10.43
C LEU A 20 -21.20 10.05 -9.90
N ALA A 21 -21.55 11.29 -10.23
CA ALA A 21 -20.82 12.48 -9.79
C ALA A 21 -20.84 12.65 -8.25
N THR A 22 -21.97 12.34 -7.62
CA THR A 22 -22.12 12.40 -6.15
C THR A 22 -21.36 11.28 -5.42
N SER A 23 -21.22 10.11 -6.03
CA SER A 23 -20.38 9.03 -5.47
C SER A 23 -18.89 9.40 -5.51
N LEU A 24 -18.41 9.91 -6.66
CA LEU A 24 -17.01 10.31 -6.84
C LEU A 24 -16.61 11.48 -5.95
N THR A 25 -17.50 12.44 -5.72
CA THR A 25 -17.23 13.58 -4.84
C THR A 25 -17.21 13.21 -3.36
N ARG A 26 -18.04 12.24 -2.94
CA ARG A 26 -17.97 11.69 -1.56
C ARG A 26 -16.67 10.96 -1.30
N ASP A 27 -16.24 10.11 -2.23
CA ASP A 27 -14.99 9.36 -2.11
C ASP A 27 -13.78 10.32 -2.03
N ARG A 28 -13.71 11.31 -2.91
CA ARG A 28 -12.66 12.36 -2.86
C ARG A 28 -12.64 13.11 -1.53
N ARG A 29 -13.81 13.44 -0.98
CA ARG A 29 -13.92 14.18 0.29
C ARG A 29 -13.50 13.32 1.48
N GLN A 30 -13.78 12.03 1.44
CA GLN A 30 -13.38 11.08 2.47
C GLN A 30 -11.86 10.83 2.46
N ARG A 31 -11.25 10.70 1.27
CA ARG A 31 -9.79 10.64 1.10
C ARG A 31 -9.09 11.87 1.64
N ARG A 32 -9.60 13.07 1.33
CA ARG A 32 -9.03 14.32 1.84
C ARG A 32 -9.08 14.42 3.36
N ARG A 33 -10.14 13.92 4.01
CA ARG A 33 -10.25 13.91 5.48
C ARG A 33 -9.28 12.93 6.14
N LYS A 34 -9.11 11.72 5.58
CA LYS A 34 -8.14 10.75 6.07
C LYS A 34 -6.70 11.25 5.91
N ARG A 35 -6.40 11.92 4.79
CA ARG A 35 -5.11 12.58 4.55
C ARG A 35 -4.81 13.63 5.62
N ILE A 36 -5.77 14.52 5.86
CA ILE A 36 -5.65 15.59 6.86
C ILE A 36 -5.53 15.01 8.28
N SER A 37 -6.23 13.92 8.62
CA SER A 37 -6.10 13.32 9.96
C SER A 37 -4.72 12.69 10.18
N ILE A 38 -4.15 12.04 9.16
CA ILE A 38 -2.80 11.46 9.25
C ILE A 38 -1.75 12.58 9.36
N GLU A 39 -1.85 13.60 8.50
CA GLU A 39 -0.96 14.77 8.53
C GLU A 39 -1.09 15.55 9.86
N ALA A 40 -2.29 15.66 10.44
CA ALA A 40 -2.53 16.29 11.74
C ALA A 40 -1.92 15.51 12.92
N THR A 41 -1.59 14.23 12.71
CA THR A 41 -0.91 13.39 13.72
C THR A 41 0.62 13.53 13.61
N GLY A 42 1.12 14.38 12.70
CA GLY A 42 2.56 14.54 12.44
C GLY A 42 3.15 13.44 11.56
N GLN A 43 2.30 12.59 10.98
CA GLN A 43 2.72 11.52 10.07
C GLN A 43 2.77 12.01 8.62
N SER A 44 3.83 11.65 7.91
CA SER A 44 3.98 11.87 6.46
C SER A 44 3.46 10.65 5.70
N ILE A 45 2.62 10.86 4.69
CA ILE A 45 2.12 9.77 3.84
C ILE A 45 3.16 9.48 2.75
N LEU A 46 3.71 8.27 2.76
CA LEU A 46 4.69 7.80 1.78
C LEU A 46 4.02 7.16 0.57
N ALA A 47 2.97 6.36 0.80
CA ALA A 47 2.29 5.63 -0.27
C ALA A 47 0.79 5.44 0.01
N GLU A 48 0.00 5.45 -1.06
CA GLU A 48 -1.41 5.10 -1.07
C GLU A 48 -1.55 3.72 -1.71
N ILE A 49 -1.89 2.71 -0.92
CA ILE A 49 -1.93 1.33 -1.36
C ILE A 49 -3.38 0.92 -1.62
N PRO A 50 -3.73 0.55 -2.86
CA PRO A 50 -5.06 0.04 -3.16
C PRO A 50 -5.27 -1.34 -2.50
N SER A 51 -6.42 -1.52 -1.89
CA SER A 51 -6.87 -2.78 -1.28
C SER A 51 -8.32 -3.07 -1.66
N GLU A 52 -8.81 -4.28 -1.41
CA GLU A 52 -10.22 -4.64 -1.69
C GLU A 52 -11.24 -3.73 -0.98
N THR A 53 -10.86 -3.22 0.19
CA THR A 53 -11.72 -2.36 1.03
C THR A 53 -11.52 -0.87 0.76
N GLY A 54 -10.65 -0.50 -0.19
CA GLY A 54 -10.41 0.88 -0.60
C GLY A 54 -8.92 1.22 -0.68
N ILE A 55 -8.48 2.20 0.10
CA ILE A 55 -7.08 2.63 0.15
C ILE A 55 -6.57 2.54 1.58
N THR A 56 -5.44 1.86 1.72
CA THR A 56 -4.66 1.80 2.95
C THR A 56 -3.44 2.70 2.78
N TYR A 57 -3.19 3.58 3.75
CA TYR A 57 -2.03 4.46 3.71
C TYR A 57 -0.82 3.75 4.32
N PHE A 58 0.32 3.93 3.66
CA PHE A 58 1.62 3.71 4.27
C PHE A 58 2.17 5.08 4.67
N SER A 59 2.30 5.33 5.96
CA SER A 59 2.77 6.59 6.52
C SER A 59 3.97 6.39 7.44
N GLU A 60 4.64 7.47 7.79
CA GLU A 60 5.86 7.48 8.57
C GLU A 60 5.83 8.65 9.57
N ASP A 61 6.34 8.40 10.78
CA ASP A 61 6.78 9.44 11.71
C ASP A 61 8.27 9.28 12.08
N ALA A 62 8.75 10.02 13.07
CA ALA A 62 10.15 9.94 13.50
C ALA A 62 10.57 8.54 14.00
N THR A 63 9.63 7.74 14.52
CA THR A 63 9.88 6.51 15.29
C THR A 63 9.38 5.22 14.62
N ALA A 64 8.38 5.31 13.76
CA ALA A 64 7.70 4.17 13.17
C ALA A 64 7.19 4.44 11.75
N PHE A 65 7.07 3.38 10.97
CA PHE A 65 6.18 3.33 9.82
C PHE A 65 4.81 2.82 10.25
N TYR A 66 3.78 3.13 9.48
CA TYR A 66 2.42 2.67 9.72
C TYR A 66 1.84 2.13 8.43
N PHE A 67 1.28 0.92 8.49
CA PHE A 67 0.45 0.37 7.43
C PHE A 67 -1.00 0.31 7.93
N GLY A 68 -1.81 1.28 7.53
CA GLY A 68 -3.15 1.46 8.08
C GLY A 68 -3.11 1.83 9.57
N GLN A 69 -3.47 0.90 10.45
CA GLN A 69 -3.43 1.06 11.91
C GLN A 69 -2.28 0.28 12.56
N GLN A 70 -1.50 -0.45 11.77
CA GLN A 70 -0.45 -1.33 12.27
C GLN A 70 0.88 -0.57 12.33
N PRO A 71 1.43 -0.31 13.53
CA PRO A 71 2.74 0.33 13.67
C PRO A 71 3.87 -0.65 13.40
N ILE A 72 4.94 -0.15 12.78
CA ILE A 72 6.18 -0.86 12.48
C ILE A 72 7.33 0.01 12.99
N HIS A 73 7.81 -0.29 14.19
CA HIS A 73 8.86 0.51 14.83
C HIS A 73 10.18 0.39 14.07
N LYS A 74 10.77 1.53 13.71
CA LYS A 74 12.01 1.61 12.91
C LYS A 74 13.18 0.88 13.55
N THR A 75 13.23 0.88 14.88
CA THR A 75 14.26 0.20 15.67
C THR A 75 14.17 -1.32 15.60
N SER A 76 12.96 -1.87 15.42
CA SER A 76 12.73 -3.31 15.28
C SER A 76 12.99 -3.84 13.88
N ILE A 77 13.18 -2.98 12.87
CA ILE A 77 13.34 -3.42 11.48
C ILE A 77 14.72 -4.05 11.30
N THR A 78 14.72 -5.29 10.83
CA THR A 78 15.92 -6.10 10.59
C THR A 78 16.20 -6.26 9.11
N ALA A 79 15.17 -6.37 8.27
CA ALA A 79 15.30 -6.47 6.82
C ALA A 79 14.07 -5.92 6.08
N ALA A 80 14.27 -5.58 4.82
CA ALA A 80 13.22 -5.22 3.88
C ALA A 80 13.50 -5.85 2.53
N ARG A 81 12.45 -6.28 1.84
CA ARG A 81 12.55 -7.03 0.58
C ARG A 81 11.44 -6.64 -0.38
N VAL A 82 11.79 -6.45 -1.65
CA VAL A 82 10.81 -6.28 -2.72
C VAL A 82 10.56 -7.64 -3.33
N LEU A 83 9.29 -8.03 -3.39
CA LEU A 83 8.86 -9.32 -3.92
C LEU A 83 8.10 -9.13 -5.22
N ILE A 84 8.33 -10.05 -6.15
CA ILE A 84 7.50 -10.27 -7.33
C ILE A 84 6.95 -11.68 -7.23
N ASN A 85 5.61 -11.81 -7.16
CA ASN A 85 4.95 -13.11 -7.01
C ASN A 85 5.49 -13.93 -5.82
N GLY A 86 5.81 -13.25 -4.71
CA GLY A 86 6.41 -13.87 -3.53
C GLY A 86 7.92 -14.11 -3.60
N THR A 87 8.54 -13.95 -4.77
CA THR A 87 9.98 -14.13 -4.95
C THR A 87 10.72 -12.81 -4.69
N PRO A 88 11.72 -12.77 -3.80
CA PRO A 88 12.51 -11.57 -3.56
C PRO A 88 13.38 -11.24 -4.76
N ILE A 89 13.32 -9.98 -5.20
CA ILE A 89 14.16 -9.44 -6.30
C ILE A 89 15.13 -8.37 -5.83
N ALA A 90 14.91 -7.82 -4.64
CA ALA A 90 15.81 -6.88 -3.98
C ALA A 90 15.67 -7.05 -2.46
N ALA A 91 16.77 -6.92 -1.73
CA ALA A 91 16.80 -7.01 -0.28
C ALA A 91 17.74 -5.96 0.32
N SER A 92 17.40 -5.48 1.51
CA SER A 92 18.27 -4.70 2.38
C SER A 92 18.15 -5.28 3.79
N MET A 93 19.29 -5.47 4.45
CA MET A 93 19.37 -6.16 5.74
C MET A 93 20.31 -5.41 6.67
N ARG A 94 19.99 -5.40 7.96
CA ARG A 94 20.90 -4.93 9.00
C ARG A 94 22.12 -5.85 9.08
N HIS A 95 23.29 -5.26 9.27
CA HIS A 95 24.56 -6.00 9.34
C HIS A 95 24.52 -7.06 10.45
N GLY A 96 24.95 -8.29 10.13
CA GLY A 96 24.96 -9.44 11.06
C GLY A 96 23.74 -10.37 10.96
N THR A 97 22.71 -10.03 10.19
CA THR A 97 21.55 -10.90 9.95
C THR A 97 21.84 -11.86 8.79
N ARG A 98 22.00 -13.17 9.06
CA ARG A 98 22.46 -14.16 8.07
C ARG A 98 21.36 -14.84 7.25
N ASP A 99 20.09 -14.79 7.66
CA ASP A 99 19.04 -15.67 7.11
C ASP A 99 17.82 -14.97 6.49
N ALA A 100 17.91 -13.68 6.13
CA ALA A 100 16.75 -12.98 5.54
C ALA A 100 16.61 -13.19 4.00
N GLU A 101 17.32 -14.14 3.39
CA GLU A 101 17.27 -14.35 1.94
C GLU A 101 15.94 -14.96 1.47
N THR A 102 15.22 -15.65 2.38
CA THR A 102 13.93 -16.29 2.09
C THR A 102 12.80 -15.68 2.93
N VAL A 103 11.71 -15.28 2.28
CA VAL A 103 10.50 -14.84 2.99
C VAL A 103 9.78 -16.12 3.42
N PRO A 104 9.33 -16.24 4.69
CA PRO A 104 8.58 -17.43 5.11
C PRO A 104 7.42 -17.69 4.16
N GLN A 105 7.38 -18.89 3.59
CA GLN A 105 6.42 -19.24 2.55
C GLN A 105 4.97 -19.12 3.05
N GLU A 106 4.73 -19.39 4.33
CA GLU A 106 3.44 -19.17 5.00
C GLU A 106 2.97 -17.71 4.95
N VAL A 107 3.88 -16.73 5.06
CA VAL A 107 3.53 -15.29 4.99
C VAL A 107 3.12 -14.91 3.57
N VAL A 108 3.80 -15.49 2.58
CA VAL A 108 3.48 -15.30 1.16
C VAL A 108 2.18 -16.01 0.80
N GLU A 109 1.99 -17.27 1.23
CA GLU A 109 0.82 -18.11 0.94
C GLU A 109 -0.46 -17.61 1.60
N ASN A 110 -0.40 -17.21 2.88
CA ASN A 110 -1.55 -16.60 3.58
C ASN A 110 -2.04 -15.31 2.89
N HIS A 111 -1.20 -14.66 2.09
CA HIS A 111 -1.58 -13.49 1.29
C HIS A 111 -1.83 -13.82 -0.20
N LEU A 112 -1.54 -15.04 -0.65
CA LEU A 112 -1.81 -15.52 -2.02
C LEU A 112 -3.23 -16.02 -2.22
N GLU A 113 -3.96 -16.38 -1.15
CA GLU A 113 -5.28 -17.02 -1.22
C GLU A 113 -6.40 -16.17 -1.88
N GLY A 114 -6.13 -14.93 -2.30
CA GLY A 114 -7.13 -14.06 -2.95
C GLY A 114 -6.75 -13.43 -4.30
N PHE A 115 -5.48 -13.41 -4.73
CA PHE A 115 -5.04 -12.43 -5.75
C PHE A 115 -4.16 -13.00 -6.85
N ALA A 116 -4.44 -12.54 -8.08
CA ALA A 116 -3.83 -12.95 -9.33
C ALA A 116 -2.30 -13.10 -9.27
N ARG A 117 -1.80 -14.15 -9.93
CA ARG A 117 -0.39 -14.27 -10.33
C ARG A 117 -0.03 -13.01 -11.12
N ASP A 118 1.02 -12.31 -10.71
CA ASP A 118 1.53 -11.02 -11.18
C ASP A 118 1.33 -9.85 -10.19
N ARG A 119 2.00 -9.87 -9.04
CA ARG A 119 1.98 -8.78 -8.02
C ARG A 119 3.35 -8.32 -7.52
N TRP A 120 3.44 -7.04 -7.16
CA TRP A 120 4.52 -6.43 -6.40
C TRP A 120 4.13 -6.37 -4.93
N ASP A 121 5.00 -6.84 -4.06
CA ASP A 121 4.84 -6.72 -2.61
C ASP A 121 6.14 -6.23 -1.96
N VAL A 122 6.04 -5.69 -0.75
CA VAL A 122 7.21 -5.40 0.08
C VAL A 122 7.09 -6.17 1.38
N ALA A 123 8.02 -7.07 1.65
CA ALA A 123 8.16 -7.70 2.95
C ALA A 123 9.07 -6.86 3.84
N ILE A 124 8.61 -6.55 5.05
CA ILE A 124 9.38 -5.90 6.10
C ILE A 124 9.51 -6.87 7.25
N ASP A 125 10.75 -7.23 7.57
CA ASP A 125 11.06 -8.06 8.71
C ASP A 125 11.34 -7.17 9.91
N THR A 126 10.62 -7.47 10.99
CA THR A 126 10.92 -6.96 12.32
C THR A 126 11.63 -8.04 13.14
N THR A 127 12.03 -7.74 14.36
CA THR A 127 12.56 -8.73 15.30
C THR A 127 11.58 -9.87 15.59
N ASP A 128 10.28 -9.58 15.53
CA ASP A 128 9.25 -10.47 16.05
C ASP A 128 8.40 -11.09 14.93
N THR A 129 8.22 -10.37 13.82
CA THR A 129 7.29 -10.75 12.74
C THR A 129 7.74 -10.24 11.36
N THR A 130 7.29 -10.91 10.30
CA THR A 130 7.37 -10.42 8.92
C THR A 130 6.03 -9.84 8.50
N LEU A 131 6.05 -8.60 8.00
CA LEU A 131 4.88 -7.90 7.49
C LEU A 131 4.94 -7.79 5.98
N LEU A 132 3.85 -8.17 5.31
CA LEU A 132 3.74 -8.08 3.85
C LEU A 132 2.86 -6.90 3.46
N ILE A 133 3.41 -5.99 2.67
CA ILE A 133 2.70 -4.82 2.15
C ILE A 133 2.32 -5.09 0.69
N PRO A 134 1.02 -5.24 0.37
CA PRO A 134 0.58 -5.56 -0.98
C PRO A 134 0.57 -4.31 -1.86
N CYS A 135 1.54 -4.13 -2.77
CA CYS A 135 1.64 -2.92 -3.60
C CYS A 135 0.79 -2.96 -4.88
N GLY A 136 0.24 -4.12 -5.23
CA GLY A 136 -0.69 -4.31 -6.35
C GLY A 136 -0.09 -5.10 -7.52
N ALA A 137 -0.76 -5.07 -8.66
CA ALA A 137 -0.43 -5.94 -9.81
C ALA A 137 0.82 -5.48 -10.58
N ILE A 138 1.61 -6.41 -11.14
CA ILE A 138 2.83 -6.12 -11.94
C ILE A 138 2.53 -5.26 -13.16
N ARG A 139 1.36 -5.45 -13.78
CA ARG A 139 0.99 -4.75 -15.02
C ARG A 139 0.75 -3.25 -14.80
N GLU A 140 0.70 -2.83 -13.55
CA GLU A 140 0.56 -1.43 -13.18
C GLU A 140 1.92 -0.86 -12.80
N ARG A 141 2.41 0.08 -13.60
CA ARG A 141 3.65 0.82 -13.29
C ARG A 141 3.59 1.48 -11.91
N ILE A 142 2.40 1.89 -11.47
CA ILE A 142 2.17 2.50 -10.16
C ILE A 142 2.52 1.51 -9.04
N SER A 143 2.17 0.22 -9.16
CA SER A 143 2.51 -0.79 -8.15
C SER A 143 4.01 -1.00 -7.98
N GLN A 144 4.77 -0.94 -9.08
CA GLN A 144 6.23 -0.99 -9.03
C GLN A 144 6.80 0.26 -8.34
N GLU A 145 6.31 1.44 -8.70
CA GLU A 145 6.78 2.70 -8.12
C GLU A 145 6.44 2.78 -6.62
N LEU A 146 5.27 2.28 -6.20
CA LEU A 146 4.88 2.13 -4.80
C LEU A 146 5.82 1.19 -4.05
N ALA A 147 6.04 -0.02 -4.56
CA ALA A 147 6.93 -1.00 -3.92
C ALA A 147 8.35 -0.44 -3.78
N ARG A 148 8.86 0.22 -4.82
CA ARG A 148 10.18 0.87 -4.80
C ARG A 148 10.25 2.00 -3.78
N SER A 149 9.24 2.85 -3.70
CA SER A 149 9.19 3.97 -2.76
C SER A 149 9.22 3.48 -1.30
N ILE A 150 8.34 2.53 -0.98
CA ILE A 150 8.26 1.92 0.36
C ILE A 150 9.58 1.25 0.72
N PHE A 151 10.10 0.39 -0.16
CA PHE A 151 11.37 -0.30 0.06
C PHE A 151 12.52 0.68 0.28
N THR A 152 12.59 1.77 -0.50
CA THR A 152 13.66 2.76 -0.39
C THR A 152 13.60 3.47 0.96
N ALA A 153 12.41 3.88 1.42
CA ALA A 153 12.25 4.51 2.73
C ALA A 153 12.71 3.60 3.87
N VAL A 154 12.28 2.33 3.84
CA VAL A 154 12.67 1.36 4.87
C VAL A 154 14.16 1.03 4.80
N LYS A 155 14.72 0.88 3.59
CA LYS A 155 16.15 0.68 3.36
C LYS A 155 16.99 1.79 3.99
N THR A 156 16.60 3.06 3.82
CA THR A 156 17.33 4.18 4.44
C THR A 156 17.36 4.08 5.97
N VAL A 157 16.26 3.63 6.59
CA VAL A 157 16.23 3.38 8.05
C VAL A 157 17.18 2.25 8.45
N ILE A 158 17.21 1.15 7.69
CA ILE A 158 18.12 0.02 7.96
C ILE A 158 19.58 0.48 7.87
N GLU A 159 19.93 1.24 6.82
CA GLU A 159 21.28 1.73 6.58
C GLU A 159 21.72 2.73 7.66
N THR A 160 20.88 3.70 8.00
CA THR A 160 21.18 4.71 9.04
C THR A 160 21.35 4.08 10.43
N THR A 161 20.51 3.11 10.78
CA THR A 161 20.61 2.43 12.09
C THR A 161 21.75 1.41 12.15
N THR A 162 22.34 1.05 11.01
CA THR A 162 23.54 0.19 10.94
C THR A 162 24.83 1.02 11.06
N SER A 163 24.79 2.31 10.70
CA SER A 163 25.95 3.22 10.79
C SER A 163 26.14 3.92 12.14
N ALA A 164 25.23 3.70 13.10
CA ALA A 164 25.28 4.24 14.45
C ALA A 164 25.71 3.16 15.45
#